data_AF-A0A0S8EEK0-F1
#
_entry.id   AF-A0A0S8EEK0-F1
#
_cell.length_a   1.000
_cell.length_b   1.000
_cell.length_c   1.000
_cell.angle_alpha   90.00
_cell.angle_beta   90.00
_cell.angle_gamma   90.00
#
_symmetry.space_group_name_H-M   'P 1'
#
loop_
_entity.id
_entity.type
_entity.pdbx_description
1 polymer ?
#
loop_
_entity_poly.entity_id
_entity_poly.type
_entity_poly.pdbx_seq_one_letter_code
_entity_poly.pdbx_strand_id
1 'polypeptide(L)'
;MEHPERVSRLALWSPYPCGVEIVRPGAARGLVELIRGHWSLARRAIAAVVFPSGPTELQAWFSESLRRCLSPEVAAKCIEFYATVDVRPLLPRVEAPTLVIHRRGNRDAPISAAMAVAALVPEARFVALDGDIDHPFLGDTSYVETLTQFLDEGRGRAPAAEPSTPGAFRTVLFTDVEGSTALTQRLGDAKAREVLRTHERIVREALKSHGGSEVKTLGDGFMASFSSATRALECAIAMQRAFTEHNETAEEPIRVRIGLNAGEPIAEEEDLHGTAVNMAARVAAKAEGEEILASDVVRQLVAGKGFLFADRGDVALRGFEDLVRLYEVRWREDG
;
A
#
# COMPACT_ATOMS: atom_id res chain seq x y z
N MET A 1 -4.21 15.87 26.33
CA MET A 1 -3.96 14.43 26.17
C MET A 1 -3.50 13.90 27.50
N GLU A 2 -4.07 12.80 28.00
CA GLU A 2 -3.63 12.18 29.27
C GLU A 2 -2.28 11.43 29.12
N HIS A 3 -1.87 11.14 27.87
CA HIS A 3 -0.63 10.43 27.52
C HIS A 3 0.00 10.94 26.21
N PRO A 4 0.41 12.22 26.11
CA PRO A 4 0.99 12.78 24.88
C PRO A 4 2.21 12.00 24.37
N GLU A 5 2.99 11.40 25.27
CA GLU A 5 4.18 10.59 24.98
C GLU A 5 3.90 9.32 24.16
N ARG A 6 2.64 8.87 24.10
CA ARG A 6 2.24 7.68 23.34
C ARG A 6 1.94 7.96 21.87
N VAL A 7 1.84 9.23 21.48
CA VAL A 7 1.51 9.65 20.11
C VAL A 7 2.75 10.27 19.49
N SER A 8 3.46 9.51 18.65
CA SER A 8 4.65 10.01 17.96
C SER A 8 4.32 10.99 16.84
N ARG A 9 3.16 10.81 16.20
CA ARG A 9 2.67 11.60 15.05
C ARG A 9 1.14 11.54 14.98
N LEU A 10 0.53 12.59 14.46
CA LEU A 10 -0.92 12.69 14.29
C LEU A 10 -1.27 13.03 12.84
N ALA A 11 -2.18 12.28 12.22
CA ALA A 11 -2.73 12.61 10.92
C ALA A 11 -4.22 12.94 11.06
N LEU A 12 -4.62 14.12 10.59
CA LEU A 12 -5.98 14.63 10.66
C LEU A 12 -6.55 14.73 9.25
N TRP A 13 -7.67 14.05 9.02
CA TRP A 13 -8.37 14.02 7.75
C TRP A 13 -9.55 14.99 7.77
N SER A 14 -9.52 15.98 6.89
CA SER A 14 -10.49 17.06 6.76
C SER A 14 -11.01 17.61 8.10
N PRO A 15 -10.10 17.97 9.03
CA PRO A 15 -10.53 18.40 10.35
C PRO A 15 -11.12 19.81 10.31
N TYR A 16 -11.86 20.14 11.35
CA TYR A 16 -12.33 21.50 11.61
C TYR A 16 -12.17 21.85 13.08
N PRO A 17 -11.88 23.13 13.41
CA PRO A 17 -11.58 23.51 14.78
C PRO A 17 -12.85 23.86 15.57
N CYS A 18 -13.94 24.21 14.89
CA CYS A 18 -15.20 24.61 15.50
C CYS A 18 -16.41 24.22 14.64
N GLY A 19 -17.36 23.50 15.22
CA GLY A 19 -18.53 22.96 14.53
C GLY A 19 -19.48 24.01 13.96
N VAL A 20 -19.62 25.15 14.64
CA VAL A 20 -20.51 26.25 14.20
C VAL A 20 -20.05 26.90 12.89
N GLU A 21 -18.77 26.75 12.55
CA GLU A 21 -18.16 27.26 11.31
C GLU A 21 -18.42 26.32 10.13
N ILE A 22 -18.75 25.05 10.40
CA ILE A 22 -19.06 24.02 9.40
C ILE A 22 -20.56 23.92 9.17
N VAL A 23 -21.31 23.74 10.26
CA VAL A 23 -22.77 23.68 10.22
C VAL A 23 -23.31 24.82 11.07
N ARG A 24 -23.77 25.88 10.41
CA ARG A 24 -24.40 27.00 11.11
C ARG A 24 -25.56 26.51 11.98
N PRO A 25 -25.81 27.07 13.18
CA PRO A 25 -26.85 26.58 14.09
C PRO A 25 -28.24 26.44 13.46
N GLY A 26 -28.61 27.34 12.54
CA GLY A 26 -29.88 27.25 11.80
C GLY A 26 -29.95 26.08 10.82
N ALA A 27 -28.86 25.80 10.11
CA ALA A 27 -28.75 24.66 9.20
C ALA A 27 -28.71 23.32 9.95
N ALA A 28 -28.03 23.29 11.11
CA ALA A 28 -27.99 22.12 11.98
C ALA A 28 -29.39 21.73 12.45
N ARG A 29 -30.18 22.70 12.93
CA ARG A 29 -31.58 22.47 13.34
C ARG A 29 -32.44 21.91 12.20
N GLY A 30 -32.35 22.51 11.01
CA GLY A 30 -33.10 22.03 9.85
C GLY A 30 -32.73 20.60 9.44
N LEU A 31 -31.43 20.26 9.47
CA LEU A 31 -30.97 18.90 9.19
C LEU A 31 -31.45 17.90 10.25
N VAL A 32 -31.41 18.28 11.54
CA VAL A 32 -31.91 17.46 12.65
C VAL A 32 -33.41 17.17 12.52
N GLU A 33 -34.21 18.18 12.19
CA GLU A 33 -35.65 18.02 11.94
C GLU A 33 -35.90 17.12 10.73
N LEU A 34 -35.13 17.28 9.65
CA LEU A 34 -35.20 16.42 8.47
C LEU A 34 -34.84 14.96 8.81
N ILE A 35 -33.80 14.75 9.62
CA ILE A 35 -33.38 13.41 10.06
C ILE A 35 -34.48 12.74 10.88
N ARG A 36 -35.03 13.43 11.89
CA ARG A 36 -36.07 12.90 12.78
C ARG A 36 -37.39 12.68 12.04
N GLY A 37 -37.77 13.59 11.12
CA GLY A 37 -39.03 13.53 10.40
C GLY A 37 -39.02 12.65 9.15
N HIS A 38 -37.91 12.61 8.41
CA HIS A 38 -37.81 11.96 7.10
C HIS A 38 -36.44 11.33 6.85
N TRP A 39 -36.11 10.28 7.62
CA TRP A 39 -34.78 9.65 7.59
C TRP A 39 -34.30 9.18 6.20
N SER A 40 -35.22 8.70 5.35
CA SER A 40 -34.87 8.28 3.98
C SER A 40 -34.41 9.45 3.09
N LEU A 41 -35.10 10.60 3.19
CA LEU A 41 -34.74 11.80 2.45
C LEU A 41 -33.45 12.40 3.02
N ALA A 42 -33.32 12.45 4.34
CA ALA A 42 -32.12 12.95 5.02
C ALA A 42 -30.86 12.20 4.58
N ARG A 43 -30.87 10.86 4.60
CA ARG A 43 -29.70 10.06 4.18
C ARG A 43 -29.31 10.26 2.73
N ARG A 44 -30.29 10.42 1.83
CA ARG A 44 -30.02 10.74 0.42
C ARG A 44 -29.39 12.11 0.25
N ALA A 45 -29.88 13.11 0.98
CA ALA A 45 -29.29 14.44 0.98
C ALA A 45 -27.85 14.42 1.51
N ILE A 46 -27.60 13.74 2.64
CA ILE A 46 -26.26 13.57 3.21
C ILE A 46 -25.33 12.87 2.20
N ALA A 47 -25.78 11.77 1.58
CA ALA A 47 -24.98 11.05 0.59
C ALA A 47 -24.57 11.92 -0.61
N ALA A 48 -25.45 12.82 -1.05
CA ALA A 48 -25.16 13.74 -2.15
C ALA A 48 -24.16 14.84 -1.77
N VAL A 49 -24.05 15.22 -0.49
CA VAL A 49 -23.04 16.17 -0.03
C VAL A 49 -21.67 15.48 0.13
N VAL A 50 -21.65 14.26 0.69
CA VAL A 50 -20.42 13.48 0.90
C VAL A 50 -19.80 12.98 -0.41
N PHE A 51 -20.64 12.64 -1.40
CA PHE A 51 -20.21 12.10 -2.70
C PHE A 51 -20.78 12.90 -3.89
N PRO A 52 -20.42 14.19 -4.04
CA PRO A 52 -21.09 15.09 -4.98
C PRO A 52 -20.92 14.69 -6.45
N SER A 53 -19.71 14.29 -6.84
CA SER A 53 -19.41 13.69 -8.16
C SER A 53 -19.37 12.16 -8.12
N GLY A 54 -19.81 11.53 -7.02
CA GLY A 54 -19.83 10.08 -6.89
C GLY A 54 -20.92 9.43 -7.74
N PRO A 55 -20.72 8.19 -8.25
CA PRO A 55 -21.76 7.44 -8.95
C PRO A 55 -23.03 7.29 -8.10
N THR A 56 -24.19 7.20 -8.76
CA THR A 56 -25.49 7.05 -8.08
C THR A 56 -25.50 5.82 -7.16
N GLU A 57 -24.85 4.74 -7.59
CA GLU A 57 -24.68 3.49 -6.85
C GLU A 57 -23.91 3.71 -5.55
N LEU A 58 -22.89 4.57 -5.57
CA LEU A 58 -22.09 4.90 -4.40
C LEU A 58 -22.90 5.71 -3.38
N GLN A 59 -23.65 6.72 -3.85
CA GLN A 59 -24.55 7.48 -2.99
C GLN A 59 -25.66 6.60 -2.38
N ALA A 60 -26.21 5.68 -3.18
CA ALA A 60 -27.22 4.72 -2.73
C ALA A 60 -26.64 3.76 -1.68
N TRP A 61 -25.45 3.23 -1.92
CA TRP A 61 -24.74 2.38 -0.97
C TRP A 61 -24.47 3.10 0.36
N PHE A 62 -23.99 4.35 0.32
CA PHE A 62 -23.72 5.11 1.53
C PHE A 62 -25.00 5.42 2.31
N SER A 63 -26.06 5.83 1.61
CA SER A 63 -27.38 6.04 2.20
C SER A 63 -27.90 4.77 2.87
N GLU A 64 -27.75 3.60 2.24
CA GLU A 64 -28.16 2.32 2.82
C GLU A 64 -27.28 1.91 4.02
N SER A 65 -25.99 2.22 3.97
CA SER A 65 -25.05 1.99 5.08
C SER A 65 -25.43 2.82 6.32
N LEU A 66 -25.75 4.11 6.14
CA LEU A 66 -26.26 4.96 7.23
C LEU A 66 -27.52 4.38 7.86
N ARG A 67 -28.43 3.79 7.06
CA ARG A 67 -29.65 3.15 7.56
C ARG A 67 -29.35 1.94 8.46
N ARG A 68 -28.32 1.17 8.13
CA ARG A 68 -27.92 -0.05 8.86
C ARG A 68 -27.15 0.27 10.14
N CYS A 69 -26.36 1.34 10.12
CA CYS A 69 -25.45 1.69 11.22
C CYS A 69 -26.04 2.69 12.21
N LEU A 70 -27.02 3.49 11.82
CA LEU A 70 -27.55 4.58 12.66
C LEU A 70 -29.08 4.57 12.69
N SER A 71 -29.62 4.75 13.90
CA SER A 71 -31.00 5.18 14.05
C SER A 71 -31.11 6.69 13.77
N PRO A 72 -32.30 7.19 13.35
CA PRO A 72 -32.51 8.62 13.14
C PRO A 72 -32.15 9.46 14.38
N GLU A 73 -32.48 8.96 15.57
CA GLU A 73 -32.21 9.68 16.82
C GLU A 73 -30.71 9.78 17.13
N VAL A 74 -29.94 8.71 16.86
CA VAL A 74 -28.48 8.76 17.02
C VAL A 74 -27.87 9.71 15.98
N ALA A 75 -28.32 9.65 14.73
CA ALA A 75 -27.83 10.55 13.69
C ALA A 75 -28.11 12.03 14.01
N ALA A 76 -29.31 12.35 14.51
CA ALA A 76 -29.66 13.69 14.96
C ALA A 76 -28.75 14.17 16.08
N LYS A 77 -28.52 13.33 17.10
CA LYS A 77 -27.60 13.64 18.21
C LYS A 77 -26.16 13.84 17.74
N CYS A 78 -25.69 13.11 16.72
CA CYS A 78 -24.38 13.34 16.13
C CYS A 78 -24.28 14.73 15.49
N ILE A 79 -25.30 15.16 14.73
CA ILE A 79 -25.33 16.51 14.13
C ILE A 79 -25.36 17.59 15.22
N GLU A 80 -26.20 17.42 16.25
CA GLU A 80 -26.27 18.34 17.40
C GLU A 80 -24.91 18.44 18.10
N PHE A 81 -24.26 17.29 18.36
CA PHE A 81 -22.94 17.24 18.97
C PHE A 81 -21.90 17.96 18.11
N TYR A 82 -21.75 17.58 16.84
CA TYR A 82 -20.74 18.16 15.94
C TYR A 82 -20.90 19.67 15.80
N ALA A 83 -22.13 20.19 15.76
CA ALA A 83 -22.38 21.63 15.69
C ALA A 83 -21.90 22.41 16.93
N THR A 84 -21.70 21.74 18.07
CA THR A 84 -21.27 22.36 19.34
C THR A 84 -19.80 22.17 19.68
N VAL A 85 -19.07 21.34 18.93
CA VAL A 85 -17.65 21.07 19.18
C VAL A 85 -16.81 22.34 18.96
N ASP A 86 -15.98 22.70 19.92
CA ASP A 86 -14.93 23.71 19.78
C ASP A 86 -13.63 23.20 20.38
N VAL A 87 -12.67 22.89 19.53
CA VAL A 87 -11.35 22.40 19.91
C VAL A 87 -10.25 23.44 19.76
N ARG A 88 -10.57 24.68 19.33
CA ARG A 88 -9.58 25.77 19.18
C ARG A 88 -8.69 25.96 20.41
N PRO A 89 -9.21 25.93 21.66
CA PRO A 89 -8.37 26.06 22.85
C PRO A 89 -7.44 24.86 23.10
N LEU A 90 -7.70 23.73 22.46
CA LEU A 90 -6.97 22.47 22.64
C LEU A 90 -5.89 22.26 21.58
N LEU A 91 -6.06 22.81 20.37
CA LEU A 91 -5.14 22.62 19.25
C LEU A 91 -3.69 23.07 19.54
N PRO A 92 -3.44 24.20 20.25
CA PRO A 92 -2.08 24.58 20.62
C PRO A 92 -1.38 23.61 21.58
N ARG A 93 -2.13 22.69 22.21
CA ARG A 93 -1.60 21.68 23.14
C ARG A 93 -1.19 20.38 22.44
N VAL A 94 -1.29 20.33 21.11
CA VAL A 94 -0.84 19.18 20.31
C VAL A 94 0.67 19.33 20.07
N GLU A 95 1.45 18.55 20.80
CA GLU A 95 2.92 18.56 20.72
C GLU A 95 3.47 17.61 19.63
N ALA A 96 2.68 16.62 19.22
CA ALA A 96 3.10 15.69 18.18
C ALA A 96 3.14 16.38 16.81
N PRO A 97 4.16 16.10 15.96
CA PRO A 97 4.13 16.46 14.55
C PRO A 97 2.80 16.04 13.96
N THR A 98 2.17 16.94 13.21
CA THR A 98 0.81 16.76 12.73
C THR A 98 0.70 16.96 11.22
N LEU A 99 0.06 16.05 10.51
CA LEU A 99 -0.31 16.22 9.11
C LEU A 99 -1.81 16.51 9.03
N VAL A 100 -2.17 17.62 8.40
CA VAL A 100 -3.55 17.98 8.11
C VAL A 100 -3.80 17.81 6.62
N ILE A 101 -4.71 16.90 6.26
CA ILE A 101 -5.06 16.58 4.87
C ILE A 101 -6.48 17.08 4.61
N HIS A 102 -6.72 17.67 3.43
CA HIS A 102 -8.07 18.07 3.03
C HIS A 102 -8.22 18.04 1.51
N ARG A 103 -9.40 17.64 0.99
CA ARG A 103 -9.69 17.76 -0.44
C ARG A 103 -10.28 19.11 -0.80
N ARG A 104 -9.76 19.74 -1.86
CA ARG A 104 -10.19 21.07 -2.32
C ARG A 104 -11.68 21.13 -2.64
N GLY A 105 -12.26 20.04 -3.14
CA GLY A 105 -13.67 19.95 -3.51
C GLY A 105 -14.59 19.46 -2.40
N ASN A 106 -14.11 19.25 -1.17
CA ASN A 106 -14.95 18.81 -0.05
C ASN A 106 -16.11 19.78 0.17
N ARG A 107 -17.34 19.26 0.13
CA ARG A 107 -18.57 20.04 0.34
C ARG A 107 -19.15 19.92 1.75
N ASP A 108 -18.67 18.97 2.55
CA ASP A 108 -19.06 18.79 3.94
C ASP A 108 -18.37 19.81 4.85
N ALA A 109 -17.11 20.14 4.56
CA ALA A 109 -16.33 21.12 5.32
C ALA A 109 -15.47 21.99 4.38
N PRO A 110 -15.41 23.32 4.58
CA PRO A 110 -14.56 24.18 3.78
C PRO A 110 -13.07 23.99 4.11
N ILE A 111 -12.22 24.08 3.09
CA ILE A 111 -10.76 23.97 3.23
C ILE A 111 -10.16 24.95 4.23
N SER A 112 -10.77 26.12 4.41
CA SER A 112 -10.36 27.12 5.40
C SER A 112 -10.41 26.58 6.83
N ALA A 113 -11.31 25.64 7.13
CA ALA A 113 -11.38 25.02 8.45
C ALA A 113 -10.17 24.12 8.72
N ALA A 114 -9.77 23.29 7.75
CA ALA A 114 -8.57 22.47 7.87
C ALA A 114 -7.30 23.32 7.96
N MET A 115 -7.22 24.40 7.18
CA MET A 115 -6.13 25.37 7.29
C MET A 115 -6.08 26.04 8.67
N ALA A 116 -7.23 26.38 9.26
CA ALA A 116 -7.29 26.94 10.61
C ALA A 116 -6.81 25.94 11.68
N VAL A 117 -7.08 24.65 11.51
CA VAL A 117 -6.51 23.59 12.37
C VAL A 117 -4.99 23.56 12.25
N ALA A 118 -4.46 23.53 11.02
CA ALA A 118 -3.02 23.52 10.79
C ALA A 118 -2.32 24.79 11.32
N ALA A 119 -2.98 25.94 11.28
CA ALA A 119 -2.42 27.18 11.82
C ALA A 119 -2.37 27.22 13.36
N LEU A 120 -3.26 26.48 14.04
CA LEU A 120 -3.34 26.44 15.50
C LEU A 120 -2.49 25.34 16.14
N VAL A 121 -2.06 24.35 15.37
CA VAL A 121 -1.18 23.26 15.84
C VAL A 121 0.28 23.63 15.56
N PRO A 122 1.18 23.70 16.57
CA PRO A 122 2.54 24.23 16.42
C PRO A 122 3.39 23.55 15.33
N GLU A 123 3.33 22.22 15.23
CA GLU A 123 4.11 21.42 14.27
C GLU A 123 3.21 20.78 13.20
N ALA A 124 2.23 21.53 12.68
CA ALA A 124 1.36 21.05 11.62
C ALA A 124 1.85 21.37 10.21
N ARG A 125 1.79 20.35 9.33
CA ARG A 125 1.89 20.49 7.88
C ARG A 125 0.51 20.36 7.27
N PHE A 126 0.13 21.29 6.39
CA PHE A 126 -1.12 21.22 5.63
C PHE A 126 -0.87 20.70 4.22
N VAL A 127 -1.70 19.75 3.77
CA VAL A 127 -1.71 19.24 2.39
C VAL A 127 -3.13 19.32 1.83
N ALA A 128 -3.26 20.02 0.71
CA ALA A 128 -4.49 20.07 -0.07
C ALA A 128 -4.40 19.09 -1.24
N LEU A 129 -5.40 18.23 -1.36
CA LEU A 129 -5.53 17.27 -2.45
C LEU A 129 -6.62 17.70 -3.42
N ASP A 130 -6.51 17.24 -4.66
CA ASP A 130 -7.54 17.45 -5.66
C ASP A 130 -8.71 16.47 -5.48
N GLY A 131 -9.84 16.78 -6.13
CA GLY A 131 -11.07 16.00 -6.06
C GLY A 131 -12.09 16.49 -5.03
N ASP A 132 -13.30 15.96 -5.10
CA ASP A 132 -14.48 16.39 -4.34
C ASP A 132 -15.17 15.28 -3.54
N ILE A 133 -14.70 14.04 -3.66
CA ILE A 133 -15.09 12.92 -2.80
C ILE A 133 -14.14 12.88 -1.60
N ASP A 134 -14.54 13.41 -0.45
CA ASP A 134 -13.65 13.53 0.70
C ASP A 134 -13.49 12.23 1.51
N HIS A 135 -14.23 11.17 1.18
CA HIS A 135 -14.15 9.91 1.91
C HIS A 135 -12.75 9.25 1.75
N PRO A 136 -12.01 8.96 2.82
CA PRO A 136 -10.61 8.52 2.72
C PRO A 136 -10.46 7.20 1.97
N PHE A 137 -11.40 6.26 2.10
CA PHE A 137 -11.27 4.94 1.44
C PHE A 137 -11.90 4.86 0.04
N LEU A 138 -12.40 5.97 -0.50
CA LEU A 138 -13.16 5.96 -1.77
C LEU A 138 -12.76 7.14 -2.65
N GLY A 139 -12.59 6.87 -3.95
CA GLY A 139 -12.08 7.88 -4.91
C GLY A 139 -10.55 7.86 -4.97
N ASP A 140 -9.94 9.03 -5.17
CA ASP A 140 -8.48 9.15 -5.28
C ASP A 140 -7.76 8.71 -3.99
N THR A 141 -6.76 7.85 -4.11
CA THR A 141 -5.97 7.35 -2.96
C THR A 141 -4.55 7.92 -2.93
N SER A 142 -4.25 8.93 -3.74
CA SER A 142 -2.97 9.66 -3.80
C SER A 142 -2.46 10.14 -2.43
N TYR A 143 -3.37 10.39 -1.48
CA TYR A 143 -3.03 10.78 -0.12
C TYR A 143 -2.22 9.72 0.66
N VAL A 144 -2.29 8.44 0.27
CA VAL A 144 -1.65 7.33 0.96
C VAL A 144 -0.13 7.52 0.97
N GLU A 145 0.45 7.99 -0.14
CA GLU A 145 1.88 8.28 -0.22
C GLU A 145 2.27 9.41 0.75
N THR A 146 1.53 10.52 0.71
CA THR A 146 1.74 11.67 1.60
C THR A 146 1.62 11.28 3.08
N LEU A 147 0.63 10.44 3.42
CA LEU A 147 0.41 9.95 4.77
C LEU A 147 1.53 9.01 5.22
N THR A 148 1.96 8.10 4.33
CA THR A 148 3.03 7.14 4.61
C THR A 148 4.36 7.87 4.84
N GLN A 149 4.71 8.80 3.96
CA GLN A 149 5.90 9.65 4.11
C GLN A 149 5.90 10.37 5.45
N PHE A 150 4.77 10.99 5.82
CA PHE A 150 4.64 11.68 7.08
C PHE A 150 4.80 10.75 8.29
N LEU A 151 4.25 9.54 8.26
CA LEU A 151 4.35 8.58 9.36
C LEU A 151 5.76 8.01 9.54
N ASP A 152 6.56 8.01 8.47
CA ASP A 152 7.92 7.48 8.43
C ASP A 152 8.99 8.52 8.83
N GLU A 153 8.69 9.82 8.72
CA GLU A 153 9.57 10.88 9.20
C GLU A 153 9.91 10.67 10.71
N GLY A 154 11.18 10.78 11.11
CA GLY A 154 11.58 10.72 12.54
C GLY A 154 11.49 9.35 13.24
N ARG A 155 10.91 8.32 12.61
CA ARG A 155 11.23 6.94 12.99
C ARG A 155 12.69 6.75 12.64
N GLY A 156 13.56 6.50 13.63
CA GLY A 156 14.93 6.07 13.39
C GLY A 156 14.91 5.04 12.25
N ARG A 157 15.53 5.41 11.14
CA ARG A 157 15.20 4.88 9.81
C ARG A 157 15.30 3.35 9.78
N ALA A 158 14.18 2.66 9.85
CA ALA A 158 14.05 1.43 9.08
C ALA A 158 13.97 1.92 7.61
N PRO A 159 14.88 1.51 6.72
CA PRO A 159 14.97 2.13 5.41
C PRO A 159 13.76 1.75 4.56
N ALA A 160 12.72 2.60 4.58
CA ALA A 160 11.84 2.77 3.45
C ALA A 160 12.70 3.20 2.25
N ALA A 161 12.42 2.60 1.09
CA ALA A 161 13.15 2.80 -0.14
C ALA A 161 13.32 4.31 -0.41
N GLU A 162 14.58 4.72 -0.56
CA GLU A 162 14.91 6.08 -0.95
C GLU A 162 14.22 6.43 -2.27
N PRO A 163 13.79 7.71 -2.48
CA PRO A 163 13.77 8.24 -3.83
C PRO A 163 15.16 7.95 -4.38
N SER A 164 15.18 7.18 -5.45
CA SER A 164 16.37 6.58 -5.98
C SER A 164 17.43 7.65 -6.22
N THR A 165 18.47 7.64 -5.37
CA THR A 165 19.75 8.17 -5.81
C THR A 165 20.07 7.38 -7.08
N PRO A 166 20.31 8.03 -8.24
CA PRO A 166 20.75 7.32 -9.44
C PRO A 166 21.95 6.44 -9.06
N GLY A 167 21.83 5.13 -9.20
CA GLY A 167 22.89 4.17 -8.84
C GLY A 167 22.95 3.74 -7.37
N ALA A 168 21.90 3.91 -6.55
CA ALA A 168 21.91 3.30 -5.22
C ALA A 168 21.88 1.77 -5.30
N PHE A 169 22.70 1.10 -4.49
CA PHE A 169 22.76 -0.36 -4.43
C PHE A 169 21.38 -0.97 -4.08
N ARG A 170 20.94 -1.97 -4.84
CA ARG A 170 19.69 -2.71 -4.68
C ARG A 170 19.88 -4.19 -4.93
N THR A 171 19.11 -5.02 -4.22
CA THR A 171 18.84 -6.40 -4.60
C THR A 171 17.54 -6.43 -5.39
N VAL A 172 17.61 -6.95 -6.62
CA VAL A 172 16.49 -7.08 -7.54
C VAL A 172 16.03 -8.53 -7.57
N LEU A 173 14.73 -8.73 -7.39
CA LEU A 173 14.07 -10.03 -7.44
C LEU A 173 13.12 -10.04 -8.63
N PHE A 174 13.20 -11.10 -9.42
CA PHE A 174 12.19 -11.44 -10.40
C PHE A 174 11.52 -12.74 -10.01
N THR A 175 10.20 -12.80 -10.16
CA THR A 175 9.44 -14.03 -10.02
C THR A 175 8.43 -14.14 -11.14
N ASP A 176 8.12 -15.37 -11.53
CA ASP A 176 7.20 -15.68 -12.62
C ASP A 176 6.54 -17.04 -12.40
N VAL A 177 5.35 -17.25 -12.97
CA VAL A 177 4.61 -18.50 -12.85
C VAL A 177 5.11 -19.48 -13.92
N GLU A 178 5.53 -20.66 -13.49
CA GLU A 178 5.94 -21.72 -14.42
C GLU A 178 4.76 -22.17 -15.28
N GLY A 179 4.92 -22.10 -16.60
CA GLY A 179 3.93 -22.64 -17.54
C GLY A 179 2.60 -21.88 -17.61
N SER A 180 2.55 -20.61 -17.21
CA SER A 180 1.32 -19.79 -17.22
C SER A 180 0.58 -19.71 -18.55
N THR A 181 1.30 -19.68 -19.68
CA THR A 181 0.70 -19.73 -21.01
C THR A 181 -0.03 -21.06 -21.23
N ALA A 182 0.57 -22.17 -20.83
CA ALA A 182 -0.04 -23.49 -20.94
C ALA A 182 -1.22 -23.65 -19.97
N LEU A 183 -1.11 -23.08 -18.76
CA LEU A 183 -2.21 -22.97 -17.80
C LEU A 183 -3.40 -22.22 -18.41
N THR A 184 -3.15 -21.09 -19.06
CA THR A 184 -4.20 -20.28 -19.70
C THR A 184 -4.87 -21.01 -20.86
N GLN A 185 -4.10 -21.70 -21.70
CA GLN A 185 -4.64 -22.50 -22.79
C GLN A 185 -5.51 -23.67 -22.29
N ARG A 186 -5.13 -24.30 -21.18
CA ARG A 186 -5.86 -25.44 -20.61
C ARG A 186 -7.12 -25.02 -19.86
N LEU A 187 -7.07 -23.92 -19.12
CA LEU A 187 -8.15 -23.49 -18.21
C LEU A 187 -9.08 -22.43 -18.80
N GLY A 188 -8.65 -21.75 -19.86
CA GLY A 188 -9.30 -20.55 -20.39
C GLY A 188 -9.07 -19.32 -19.51
N ASP A 189 -9.31 -18.15 -20.09
CA ASP A 189 -8.93 -16.85 -19.54
C ASP A 189 -9.51 -16.58 -18.14
N ALA A 190 -10.78 -16.95 -17.91
CA ALA A 190 -11.46 -16.65 -16.66
C ALA A 190 -10.85 -17.41 -15.46
N LYS A 191 -10.65 -18.73 -15.58
CA LYS A 191 -10.09 -19.55 -14.51
C LYS A 191 -8.58 -19.29 -14.35
N ALA A 192 -7.86 -19.06 -15.45
CA ALA A 192 -6.45 -18.63 -15.38
C ALA A 192 -6.29 -17.29 -14.65
N ARG A 193 -7.20 -16.33 -14.88
CA ARG A 193 -7.16 -15.04 -14.17
C ARG A 193 -7.34 -15.19 -12.66
N GLU A 194 -8.18 -16.12 -12.22
CA GLU A 194 -8.38 -16.42 -10.79
C GLU A 194 -7.09 -16.95 -10.15
N VAL A 195 -6.43 -17.91 -10.81
CA VAL A 195 -5.13 -18.43 -10.38
C VAL A 195 -4.08 -17.31 -10.28
N LEU A 196 -4.03 -16.43 -11.30
CA LEU A 196 -3.11 -15.28 -11.29
C LEU A 196 -3.43 -14.26 -10.18
N ARG A 197 -4.71 -14.06 -9.82
CA ARG A 197 -5.05 -13.19 -8.67
C ARG A 197 -4.54 -13.76 -7.35
N THR A 198 -4.61 -15.08 -7.18
CA THR A 198 -4.05 -15.74 -6.00
C THR A 198 -2.54 -15.61 -5.94
N HIS A 199 -1.87 -15.81 -7.08
CA HIS A 199 -0.43 -15.55 -7.22
C HIS A 199 -0.07 -14.11 -6.83
N GLU A 200 -0.73 -13.12 -7.44
CA GLU A 200 -0.49 -11.69 -7.15
C GLU A 200 -0.67 -11.36 -5.66
N ARG A 201 -1.70 -11.93 -5.01
CA ARG A 201 -1.95 -11.71 -3.58
C ARG A 201 -0.81 -12.25 -2.71
N ILE A 202 -0.39 -13.49 -2.94
CA ILE A 202 0.68 -14.15 -2.17
C ILE A 202 2.00 -13.38 -2.33
N VAL A 203 2.33 -12.98 -3.56
CA VAL A 203 3.55 -12.20 -3.84
C VAL A 203 3.52 -10.86 -3.10
N ARG A 204 2.44 -10.09 -3.21
CA ARG A 204 2.32 -8.76 -2.56
C ARG A 204 2.37 -8.86 -1.04
N GLU A 205 1.75 -9.88 -0.46
CA GLU A 205 1.79 -10.12 0.98
C GLU A 205 3.21 -10.44 1.48
N ALA A 206 3.95 -11.28 0.74
CA ALA A 206 5.34 -11.57 1.04
C ALA A 206 6.24 -10.33 0.91
N LEU A 207 6.10 -9.55 -0.17
CA LEU A 207 6.84 -8.30 -0.39
C LEU A 207 6.61 -7.32 0.77
N LYS A 208 5.33 -7.09 1.13
CA LYS A 208 4.96 -6.20 2.23
C LYS A 208 5.59 -6.64 3.56
N SER A 209 5.56 -7.94 3.86
CA SER A 209 6.09 -8.49 5.11
C SER A 209 7.63 -8.43 5.18
N HIS A 210 8.28 -8.40 4.02
CA HIS A 210 9.74 -8.42 3.92
C HIS A 210 10.37 -7.06 3.56
N GLY A 211 9.57 -6.01 3.42
CA GLY A 211 10.05 -4.67 3.06
C GLY A 211 10.55 -4.58 1.61
N GLY A 212 9.96 -5.39 0.71
CA GLY A 212 10.18 -5.32 -0.72
C GLY A 212 9.30 -4.25 -1.37
N SER A 213 9.85 -3.58 -2.37
CA SER A 213 9.09 -2.64 -3.22
C SER A 213 8.75 -3.32 -4.54
N GLU A 214 7.46 -3.45 -4.86
CA GLU A 214 6.99 -3.84 -6.19
C GLU A 214 7.38 -2.71 -7.17
N VAL A 215 8.19 -3.03 -8.18
CA VAL A 215 8.58 -2.09 -9.23
C VAL A 215 7.55 -2.12 -10.35
N LYS A 216 7.25 -3.32 -10.86
CA LYS A 216 6.23 -3.54 -11.88
C LYS A 216 5.84 -5.00 -12.02
N THR A 217 4.70 -5.23 -12.65
CA THR A 217 4.25 -6.54 -13.12
C THR A 217 4.62 -6.75 -14.59
N LEU A 218 4.85 -8.01 -14.97
CA LEU A 218 5.30 -8.44 -16.29
C LEU A 218 4.38 -9.56 -16.80
N GLY A 219 3.08 -9.27 -16.85
CA GLY A 219 2.05 -10.29 -17.08
C GLY A 219 1.79 -11.09 -15.80
N ASP A 220 2.25 -12.33 -15.77
CA ASP A 220 2.23 -13.23 -14.62
C ASP A 220 3.47 -13.10 -13.73
N GLY A 221 4.50 -12.39 -14.18
CA GLY A 221 5.70 -12.12 -13.41
C GLY A 221 5.68 -10.82 -12.60
N PHE A 222 6.56 -10.73 -11.62
CA PHE A 222 6.83 -9.53 -10.83
C PHE A 222 8.31 -9.18 -10.88
N MET A 223 8.56 -7.87 -10.90
CA MET A 223 9.85 -7.29 -10.59
C MET A 223 9.74 -6.54 -9.27
N ALA A 224 10.60 -6.87 -8.33
CA ALA A 224 10.67 -6.24 -7.02
C ALA A 224 12.11 -5.84 -6.67
N SER A 225 12.25 -4.85 -5.79
CA SER A 225 13.54 -4.39 -5.30
C SER A 225 13.59 -4.30 -3.78
N PHE A 226 14.80 -4.47 -3.25
CA PHE A 226 15.11 -4.45 -1.83
C PHE A 226 16.40 -3.67 -1.59
N SER A 227 16.46 -2.97 -0.47
CA SER A 227 17.70 -2.36 0.04
C SER A 227 18.62 -3.37 0.74
N SER A 228 18.14 -4.60 0.98
CA SER A 228 18.87 -5.65 1.69
C SER A 228 18.74 -7.02 1.00
N ALA A 229 19.87 -7.64 0.70
CA ALA A 229 19.93 -8.99 0.12
C ALA A 229 19.35 -10.05 1.07
N THR A 230 19.55 -9.89 2.39
CA THR A 230 18.95 -10.77 3.41
C THR A 230 17.43 -10.74 3.34
N ARG A 231 16.83 -9.54 3.30
CA ARG A 231 15.38 -9.38 3.21
C ARG A 231 14.80 -9.92 1.91
N ALA A 232 15.52 -9.75 0.80
CA ALA A 232 15.12 -10.29 -0.49
C ALA A 232 15.08 -11.84 -0.47
N LEU A 233 16.07 -12.49 0.14
CA LEU A 233 16.08 -13.95 0.29
C LEU A 233 15.03 -14.47 1.25
N GLU A 234 14.84 -13.82 2.40
CA GLU A 234 13.74 -14.14 3.32
C GLU A 234 12.39 -14.06 2.61
N CYS A 235 12.19 -13.02 1.80
CA CYS A 235 11.00 -12.84 0.98
C CYS A 235 10.81 -13.97 -0.03
N ALA A 236 11.86 -14.34 -0.76
CA ALA A 236 11.81 -15.42 -1.75
C ALA A 236 11.48 -16.77 -1.10
N ILE A 237 12.07 -17.07 0.06
CA ILE A 237 11.79 -18.28 0.84
C ILE A 237 10.34 -18.27 1.33
N ALA A 238 9.86 -17.15 1.86
CA ALA A 238 8.49 -16.99 2.31
C ALA A 238 7.48 -17.17 1.16
N MET A 239 7.79 -16.67 -0.04
CA MET A 239 6.98 -16.89 -1.24
C MET A 239 6.87 -18.39 -1.56
N GLN A 240 7.99 -19.12 -1.65
CA GLN A 240 7.96 -20.56 -1.94
C GLN A 240 7.16 -21.35 -0.90
N ARG A 241 7.31 -21.01 0.38
CA ARG A 241 6.54 -21.63 1.46
C ARG A 241 5.04 -21.34 1.35
N ALA A 242 4.66 -20.09 1.10
CA ALA A 242 3.26 -19.71 0.95
C ALA A 242 2.60 -20.36 -0.28
N PHE A 243 3.33 -20.50 -1.39
CA PHE A 243 2.84 -21.27 -2.55
C PHE A 243 2.73 -22.76 -2.25
N THR A 244 3.68 -23.33 -1.50
CA THR A 244 3.60 -24.74 -1.07
C THR A 244 2.35 -24.98 -0.24
N GLU A 245 2.10 -24.14 0.78
CA GLU A 245 0.91 -24.22 1.63
C GLU A 245 -0.39 -24.06 0.82
N HIS A 246 -0.43 -23.09 -0.10
CA HIS A 246 -1.58 -22.92 -1.00
C HIS A 246 -1.84 -24.18 -1.84
N ASN A 247 -0.79 -24.77 -2.40
CA ASN A 247 -0.86 -25.91 -3.30
C ASN A 247 -1.32 -27.21 -2.61
N GLU A 248 -1.29 -27.29 -1.28
CA GLU A 248 -1.80 -28.47 -0.54
C GLU A 248 -3.29 -28.70 -0.76
N THR A 249 -4.05 -27.63 -1.03
CA THR A 249 -5.51 -27.69 -1.18
C THR A 249 -6.01 -27.15 -2.53
N ALA A 250 -5.13 -26.57 -3.35
CA ALA A 250 -5.48 -25.99 -4.63
C ALA A 250 -5.75 -27.06 -5.69
N GLU A 251 -6.82 -26.89 -6.47
CA GLU A 251 -7.07 -27.71 -7.67
C GLU A 251 -5.98 -27.50 -8.73
N GLU A 252 -5.42 -26.30 -8.80
CA GLU A 252 -4.46 -25.86 -9.79
C GLU A 252 -3.21 -25.32 -9.08
N PRO A 253 -2.15 -26.13 -8.93
CA PRO A 253 -0.97 -25.72 -8.19
C PRO A 253 -0.22 -24.60 -8.92
N ILE A 254 0.23 -23.61 -8.16
CA ILE A 254 1.03 -22.49 -8.65
C ILE A 254 2.48 -22.76 -8.31
N ARG A 255 3.30 -22.97 -9.33
CA ARG A 255 4.76 -23.09 -9.18
C ARG A 255 5.40 -21.81 -9.65
N VAL A 256 6.20 -21.19 -8.79
CA VAL A 256 6.92 -19.97 -9.13
C VAL A 256 8.40 -20.24 -9.21
N ARG A 257 9.03 -19.62 -10.20
CA ARG A 257 10.48 -19.52 -10.30
C ARG A 257 10.92 -18.16 -9.78
N ILE A 258 12.01 -18.11 -9.02
CA ILE A 258 12.52 -16.87 -8.42
C ILE A 258 13.99 -16.70 -8.77
N GLY A 259 14.38 -15.50 -9.19
CA GLY A 259 15.76 -15.14 -9.44
C GLY A 259 16.17 -13.84 -8.76
N LEU A 260 17.36 -13.82 -8.16
CA LEU A 260 17.89 -12.65 -7.48
C LEU A 260 19.27 -12.26 -8.03
N ASN A 261 19.47 -10.96 -8.20
CA ASN A 261 20.79 -10.36 -8.37
C ASN A 261 20.87 -9.05 -7.56
N ALA A 262 22.07 -8.56 -7.28
CA ALA A 262 22.27 -7.26 -6.66
C ALA A 262 23.29 -6.41 -7.43
N GLY A 263 23.19 -5.10 -7.29
CA GLY A 263 24.04 -4.11 -7.95
C GLY A 263 23.45 -2.72 -7.87
N GLU A 264 23.90 -1.82 -8.73
CA GLU A 264 23.47 -0.42 -8.78
C GLU A 264 22.62 -0.19 -10.04
N PRO A 265 21.31 -0.44 -10.00
CA PRO A 265 20.44 -0.15 -11.12
C PRO A 265 20.32 1.36 -11.37
N ILE A 266 20.07 1.73 -12.62
CA ILE A 266 19.66 3.08 -12.98
C ILE A 266 18.19 3.18 -12.62
N ALA A 267 17.82 4.18 -11.84
CA ALA A 267 16.45 4.39 -11.45
C ALA A 267 15.91 5.63 -12.15
N GLU A 268 14.76 5.48 -12.79
CA GLU A 268 14.07 6.53 -13.52
C GLU A 268 12.61 6.48 -13.11
N GLU A 269 12.10 7.58 -12.53
CA GLU A 269 10.74 7.65 -11.98
C GLU A 269 10.48 6.51 -10.97
N GLU A 270 9.58 5.58 -11.29
CA GLU A 270 9.21 4.41 -10.49
C GLU A 270 9.79 3.09 -11.06
N ASP A 271 10.70 3.16 -12.02
CA ASP A 271 11.28 2.00 -12.69
C ASP A 271 12.78 1.82 -12.39
N LEU A 272 13.28 0.60 -12.62
CA LEU A 272 14.69 0.26 -12.51
C LEU A 272 15.18 -0.39 -13.81
N HIS A 273 16.34 0.06 -14.26
CA HIS A 273 16.99 -0.36 -15.49
C HIS A 273 18.47 -0.70 -15.27
N GLY A 274 19.08 -1.25 -16.32
CA GLY A 274 20.51 -1.51 -16.39
C GLY A 274 20.91 -2.95 -16.10
N THR A 275 22.23 -3.16 -16.03
CA THR A 275 22.84 -4.48 -16.02
C THR A 275 22.40 -5.33 -14.82
N ALA A 276 22.24 -4.72 -13.64
CA ALA A 276 21.83 -5.44 -12.43
C ALA A 276 20.40 -6.03 -12.54
N VAL A 277 19.48 -5.27 -13.16
CA VAL A 277 18.10 -5.69 -13.43
C VAL A 277 18.06 -6.79 -14.49
N ASN A 278 18.78 -6.58 -15.59
CA ASN A 278 18.87 -7.56 -16.67
C ASN A 278 19.45 -8.89 -16.17
N MET A 279 20.47 -8.85 -15.30
CA MET A 279 21.03 -10.04 -14.68
C MET A 279 19.98 -10.77 -13.85
N ALA A 280 19.26 -10.08 -12.95
CA ALA A 280 18.23 -10.70 -12.12
C ALA A 280 17.15 -11.41 -12.96
N ALA A 281 16.69 -10.77 -14.04
CA ALA A 281 15.73 -11.36 -14.96
C ALA A 281 16.27 -12.63 -15.65
N ARG A 282 17.57 -12.65 -16.01
CA ARG A 282 18.21 -13.82 -16.62
C ARG A 282 18.45 -14.95 -15.61
N VAL A 283 18.75 -14.62 -14.35
CA VAL A 283 18.83 -15.59 -13.26
C VAL A 283 17.46 -16.24 -13.04
N ALA A 284 16.38 -15.45 -12.96
CA ALA A 284 15.03 -15.98 -12.79
C ALA A 284 14.59 -16.87 -13.96
N ALA A 285 14.97 -16.51 -15.19
CA ALA A 285 14.67 -17.31 -16.37
C ALA A 285 15.42 -18.66 -16.43
N LYS A 286 16.45 -18.86 -15.60
CA LYS A 286 17.16 -20.15 -15.44
C LYS A 286 16.59 -21.02 -14.33
N ALA A 287 15.75 -20.46 -13.47
CA ALA A 287 15.12 -21.18 -12.38
C ALA A 287 13.93 -22.02 -12.90
N GLU A 288 13.78 -23.21 -12.35
CA GLU A 288 12.60 -24.06 -12.52
C GLU A 288 11.49 -23.65 -11.53
N GLY A 289 10.27 -24.15 -11.73
CA GLY A 289 9.20 -23.98 -10.76
C GLY A 289 9.60 -24.54 -9.39
N GLU A 290 9.29 -23.79 -8.33
CA GLU A 290 9.69 -24.09 -6.95
C GLU A 290 11.20 -23.88 -6.65
N GLU A 291 11.97 -23.32 -7.60
CA GLU A 291 13.38 -23.01 -7.42
C GLU A 291 13.61 -21.51 -7.10
N ILE A 292 14.63 -21.23 -6.29
CA ILE A 292 15.16 -19.90 -6.05
C ILE A 292 16.62 -19.89 -6.49
N LEU A 293 16.95 -19.12 -7.53
CA LEU A 293 18.32 -18.90 -7.97
C LEU A 293 18.83 -17.52 -7.55
N ALA A 294 20.09 -17.47 -7.15
CA ALA A 294 20.78 -16.25 -6.78
C ALA A 294 22.13 -16.15 -7.52
N SER A 295 22.53 -14.94 -7.90
CA SER A 295 23.90 -14.67 -8.35
C SER A 295 24.90 -14.79 -7.19
N ASP A 296 26.18 -14.97 -7.51
CA ASP A 296 27.25 -15.01 -6.49
C ASP A 296 27.27 -13.73 -5.64
N VAL A 297 26.98 -12.57 -6.22
CA VAL A 297 26.91 -11.29 -5.48
C VAL A 297 25.90 -11.37 -4.34
N VAL A 298 24.70 -11.91 -4.59
CA VAL A 298 23.66 -12.06 -3.54
C VAL A 298 24.14 -13.03 -2.45
N ARG A 299 24.74 -14.16 -2.84
CA ARG A 299 25.30 -15.15 -1.90
C ARG A 299 26.37 -14.52 -1.00
N GLN A 300 27.28 -13.74 -1.56
CA GLN A 300 28.37 -13.08 -0.82
C GLN A 300 27.83 -12.03 0.18
N LEU A 301 26.82 -11.25 -0.20
CA LEU A 301 26.22 -10.23 0.68
C LEU A 301 25.54 -10.81 1.93
N VAL A 302 25.07 -12.05 1.84
CA VAL A 302 24.39 -12.73 2.96
C VAL A 302 25.27 -13.76 3.64
N ALA A 303 26.57 -13.78 3.35
CA ALA A 303 27.52 -14.68 4.00
C ALA A 303 27.42 -14.56 5.53
N GLY A 304 27.33 -15.69 6.22
CA GLY A 304 27.19 -15.75 7.68
C GLY A 304 25.78 -15.48 8.22
N LYS A 305 24.76 -15.32 7.36
CA LYS A 305 23.35 -15.13 7.79
C LYS A 305 22.54 -16.42 7.91
N GLY A 306 23.17 -17.59 7.74
CA GLY A 306 22.53 -18.89 7.93
C GLY A 306 21.75 -19.43 6.73
N PHE A 307 21.76 -18.74 5.58
CA PHE A 307 21.19 -19.28 4.34
C PHE A 307 22.06 -20.40 3.77
N LEU A 308 21.40 -21.44 3.27
CA LEU A 308 22.03 -22.58 2.63
C LEU A 308 21.95 -22.45 1.11
N PHE A 309 23.07 -22.70 0.44
CA PHE A 309 23.19 -22.59 -1.01
C PHE A 309 23.77 -23.87 -1.60
N ALA A 310 23.22 -24.32 -2.72
CA ALA A 310 23.84 -25.33 -3.57
C ALA A 310 24.42 -24.67 -4.83
N ASP A 311 25.66 -24.99 -5.15
CA ASP A 311 26.36 -24.45 -6.31
C ASP A 311 25.81 -25.06 -7.61
N ARG A 312 25.38 -24.22 -8.55
CA ARG A 312 24.87 -24.63 -9.87
C ARG A 312 25.92 -24.44 -10.97
N GLY A 313 27.11 -23.96 -10.62
CA GLY A 313 28.21 -23.74 -11.53
C GLY A 313 28.02 -22.49 -12.40
N ASP A 314 28.92 -22.37 -13.37
CA ASP A 314 28.99 -21.24 -14.30
C ASP A 314 28.03 -21.46 -15.48
N VAL A 315 27.16 -20.48 -15.74
CA VAL A 315 26.18 -20.53 -16.83
C VAL A 315 26.31 -19.34 -17.77
N ALA A 316 26.12 -19.59 -19.06
CA ALA A 316 26.00 -18.52 -20.05
C ALA A 316 24.60 -17.87 -19.95
N LEU A 317 24.58 -16.56 -19.73
CA LEU A 317 23.35 -15.76 -19.70
C LEU A 317 23.30 -14.85 -20.93
N ARG A 318 22.15 -14.82 -21.61
CA ARG A 318 21.97 -14.02 -22.83
C ARG A 318 22.21 -12.53 -22.52
N GLY A 319 23.16 -11.93 -23.23
CA GLY A 319 23.52 -10.51 -23.09
C GLY A 319 24.68 -10.25 -22.12
N PHE A 320 25.33 -11.31 -21.61
CA PHE A 320 26.53 -11.24 -20.78
C PHE A 320 27.65 -12.00 -21.48
N GLU A 321 28.83 -11.39 -21.56
CA GLU A 321 30.01 -11.98 -22.21
C GLU A 321 30.65 -13.06 -21.33
N ASP A 322 30.72 -12.80 -20.02
CA ASP A 322 31.27 -13.73 -19.04
C ASP A 322 30.24 -14.76 -18.56
N LEU A 323 30.73 -15.95 -18.19
CA LEU A 323 29.91 -16.92 -17.49
C LEU A 323 29.57 -16.41 -16.09
N VAL A 324 28.35 -16.67 -15.66
CA VAL A 324 27.84 -16.23 -14.36
C VAL A 324 27.62 -17.44 -13.48
N ARG A 325 28.23 -17.45 -12.30
CA ARG A 325 28.01 -18.50 -11.31
C ARG A 325 26.68 -18.32 -10.60
N LEU A 326 25.85 -19.35 -10.59
CA LEU A 326 24.55 -19.34 -9.92
C LEU A 326 24.53 -20.29 -8.73
N TYR A 327 23.67 -19.95 -7.77
CA TYR A 327 23.44 -20.75 -6.58
C TYR A 327 21.95 -20.94 -6.38
N GLU A 328 21.55 -22.18 -6.11
CA GLU A 328 20.22 -22.51 -5.65
C GLU A 328 20.13 -22.24 -4.14
N VAL A 329 19.13 -21.48 -3.71
CA VAL A 329 18.86 -21.24 -2.29
C VAL A 329 18.00 -22.38 -1.76
N ARG A 330 18.50 -23.11 -0.76
CA ARG A 330 17.73 -24.16 -0.09
C ARG A 330 16.71 -23.54 0.86
N TRP A 331 15.43 -23.71 0.54
CA TRP A 331 14.31 -23.12 1.29
C TRP A 331 13.42 -24.17 1.98
N ARG A 332 13.52 -25.43 1.53
CA ARG A 332 12.96 -26.60 2.18
C ARG A 332 13.91 -27.03 3.29
N GLU A 333 13.36 -27.34 4.45
CA GLU A 333 14.12 -28.06 5.47
C GLU A 333 14.25 -29.50 4.94
N ASP A 334 15.47 -29.94 4.68
CA ASP A 334 15.72 -31.37 4.49
C ASP A 334 15.35 -32.04 5.81
N GLY A 335 14.35 -32.91 5.78
CA GLY A 335 13.97 -33.75 6.91
C GLY A 335 15.05 -34.76 7.28
#